data_AF-A0AB37XN00-F1
#
_entry.id   AF-A0AB37XN00-F1
#
_cell.length_a   1.000
_cell.length_b   1.000
_cell.length_c   1.000
_cell.angle_alpha   90.00
_cell.angle_beta   90.00
_cell.angle_gamma   90.00
#
_symmetry.space_group_name_H-M   'P 1'
#
loop_
_entity.id
_entity.type
_entity.pdbx_description
1 polymer ?
#
loop_
_entity_poly.entity_id
_entity_poly.type
_entity_poly.pdbx_seq_one_letter_code
_entity_poly.pdbx_strand_id
1 'polypeptide(L)' 'VYGHPKYFLDMGWEDIMLAVEYDGEQHRLSRDQFVKDVERLEYIRRAGWTHIRVLADHKGPDVVRRVRQAWDTLTSRR' A
#
# COMPACT_ATOMS: atom_id res chain seq x y z
N VAL A 1 -9.17 20.83 -13.89
CA VAL A 1 -7.71 20.72 -13.73
C VAL A 1 -7.39 19.24 -13.63
N TYR A 2 -6.71 18.65 -14.61
CA TYR A 2 -6.31 17.25 -14.50
C TYR A 2 -5.23 17.17 -13.42
N GLY A 3 -5.51 16.42 -12.35
CA GLY A 3 -4.50 16.12 -11.33
C GLY A 3 -3.48 15.17 -11.93
N HIS A 4 -2.19 15.44 -11.72
CA HIS A 4 -1.16 14.47 -12.04
C HIS A 4 -1.09 13.42 -10.90
N PRO A 5 -1.07 12.11 -11.21
CA PRO A 5 -0.93 11.09 -10.19
C PRO A 5 0.39 11.31 -9.44
N LYS A 6 0.30 11.53 -8.13
CA LYS A 6 1.47 11.76 -7.27
C LYS A 6 2.26 10.47 -7.03
N TYR A 7 1.54 9.34 -6.89
CA TYR A 7 2.11 8.00 -6.70
C TYR A 7 1.24 6.96 -7.42
N PHE A 8 1.88 5.91 -7.95
CA PHE A 8 1.22 4.72 -8.46
C PHE A 8 1.31 3.61 -7.41
N LEU A 9 0.24 2.86 -7.24
CA LEU A 9 0.16 1.68 -6.39
C LEU A 9 0.18 0.44 -7.27
N ASP A 10 0.85 -0.64 -6.85
CA ASP A 10 0.92 -1.86 -7.66
C ASP A 10 -0.47 -2.46 -7.92
N MET A 11 -1.27 -2.57 -6.85
CA MET A 11 -2.65 -3.05 -6.90
C MET A 11 -3.51 -2.32 -5.87
N GLY A 12 -4.78 -2.09 -6.18
CA GLY A 12 -5.72 -1.52 -5.22
C GLY A 12 -7.17 -1.47 -5.69
N TRP A 13 -8.04 -1.16 -4.74
CA TRP A 13 -9.49 -1.00 -4.90
C TRP A 13 -9.90 0.36 -4.35
N GLU A 14 -10.20 1.30 -5.25
CA GLU A 14 -10.49 2.70 -4.93
C GLU A 14 -11.79 2.87 -4.13
N ASP A 15 -12.80 2.03 -4.38
CA ASP A 15 -14.12 2.13 -3.75
C ASP A 15 -14.11 1.82 -2.25
N ILE A 16 -13.11 1.05 -1.81
CA ILE A 16 -12.87 0.71 -0.40
C ILE A 16 -11.54 1.25 0.14
N MET A 17 -10.80 2.01 -0.68
CA MET A 17 -9.51 2.60 -0.33
C MET A 17 -8.49 1.57 0.19
N LEU A 18 -8.35 0.43 -0.49
CA LEU A 18 -7.40 -0.63 -0.13
C LEU A 18 -6.29 -0.76 -1.18
N ALA A 19 -5.03 -0.71 -0.75
CA ALA A 19 -3.85 -0.85 -1.61
C ALA A 19 -2.97 -2.02 -1.15
N VAL A 20 -2.36 -2.72 -2.11
CA VAL A 20 -1.37 -3.78 -1.88
C VAL A 20 -0.13 -3.46 -2.72
N GLU A 21 1.04 -3.43 -2.08
CA GLU A 21 2.31 -3.15 -2.77
C GLU A 21 3.37 -4.16 -2.43
N TYR A 22 4.09 -4.60 -3.46
CA TYR A 22 5.26 -5.44 -3.33
C TYR A 22 6.50 -4.58 -3.11
N ASP A 23 7.12 -4.74 -1.95
CA ASP A 23 8.39 -4.11 -1.60
C ASP A 23 9.49 -5.16 -1.77
N GLY A 24 10.07 -5.18 -2.97
CA GLY A 24 11.18 -6.05 -3.34
C GLY A 24 12.48 -5.66 -2.64
N GLU A 25 13.44 -6.60 -2.55
CA GLU A 25 14.73 -6.46 -1.85
C GLU A 25 15.61 -5.25 -2.25
N GLN A 26 15.23 -4.48 -3.27
CA GLN A 26 16.03 -3.45 -3.89
C GLN A 26 15.82 -2.03 -3.37
N HIS A 27 15.30 -1.80 -2.16
CA HIS A 27 15.17 -0.42 -1.65
C HIS A 27 15.65 -0.24 -0.23
N ARG A 28 16.97 -0.16 -0.04
CA ARG A 28 17.55 0.38 1.20
C ARG A 28 18.93 1.02 1.09
N LEU A 29 19.31 1.53 -0.09
CA LEU A 29 20.67 2.04 -0.33
C LEU A 29 20.85 3.57 -0.31
N SER A 30 19.85 4.38 0.07
CA SER A 30 20.09 5.81 0.37
C SER A 30 19.12 6.43 1.39
N ARG A 31 19.61 7.40 2.18
CA ARG A 31 18.81 8.16 3.17
C ARG A 31 17.65 8.92 2.52
N ASP A 32 17.85 9.43 1.31
CA ASP A 32 16.85 10.19 0.58
C ASP A 32 15.68 9.33 0.12
N GLN A 33 15.94 8.06 -0.25
CA GLN A 33 14.87 7.12 -0.60
C GLN A 33 14.01 6.80 0.62
N PHE A 34 14.64 6.58 1.79
CA PHE A 34 13.92 6.33 3.03
C PHE A 34 12.96 7.48 3.40
N VAL A 35 13.42 8.73 3.30
CA VAL A 35 12.57 9.90 3.59
C VAL A 35 11.39 9.95 2.61
N LYS A 36 11.63 9.76 1.30
CA LYS A 36 10.57 9.73 0.29
C LYS A 36 9.56 8.61 0.53
N ASP A 37 10.00 7.43 0.93
CA ASP A 37 9.12 6.29 1.22
C ASP A 37 8.21 6.58 2.43
N VAL A 38 8.76 7.22 3.47
CA VAL A 38 7.99 7.65 4.64
C VAL A 38 6.96 8.72 4.24
N GLU A 39 7.36 9.77 3.54
CA GLU A 39 6.46 10.83 3.08
C GLU A 39 5.35 10.29 2.18
N ARG A 40 5.69 9.35 1.29
CA ARG A 40 4.74 8.66 0.41
C ARG A 40 3.74 7.85 1.22
N LEU A 41 4.19 7.04 2.16
CA LEU A 41 3.31 6.22 2.99
C LEU A 41 2.42 7.09 3.88
N GLU A 42 2.94 8.18 4.45
CA GLU A 42 2.14 9.15 5.19
C GLU A 42 1.04 9.76 4.32
N TYR A 43 1.37 10.15 3.09
CA TYR A 43 0.39 10.70 2.16
C TYR A 43 -0.73 9.69 1.85
N ILE A 44 -0.37 8.46 1.50
CA ILE A 44 -1.33 7.37 1.21
C ILE A 44 -2.28 7.17 2.40
N ARG A 45 -1.73 7.09 3.62
CA ARG A 45 -2.54 6.91 4.84
C ARG A 45 -3.43 8.11 5.14
N ARG A 46 -2.93 9.35 4.99
CA ARG A 46 -3.72 10.58 5.16
C ARG A 46 -4.85 10.69 4.15
N ALA A 47 -4.64 10.17 2.94
CA ALA A 47 -5.68 10.09 1.91
C ALA A 47 -6.75 9.03 2.21
N GLY A 48 -6.66 8.30 3.34
CA GLY A 48 -7.65 7.32 3.78
C GLY A 48 -7.39 5.89 3.29
N TRP A 49 -6.29 5.66 2.58
CA TRP A 49 -5.95 4.33 2.08
C TRP A 49 -5.43 3.42 3.18
N THR A 50 -6.00 2.23 3.27
CA THR A 50 -5.39 1.09 3.95
C THR A 50 -4.33 0.49 3.04
N HIS A 51 -3.08 0.40 3.52
CA HIS A 51 -1.94 -0.04 2.72
C HIS A 51 -1.36 -1.35 3.26
N ILE A 52 -1.27 -2.37 2.41
CA ILE A 52 -0.68 -3.66 2.71
C ILE A 52 0.64 -3.81 1.96
N ARG A 53 1.74 -3.77 2.70
CA ARG A 53 3.07 -4.07 2.16
C ARG A 53 3.35 -5.58 2.13
N VAL A 54 3.85 -6.06 1.01
CA VAL A 54 4.25 -7.45 0.74
C VAL A 54 5.76 -7.49 0.51
N LEU A 55 6.49 -8.17 1.39
CA LEU A 55 7.94 -8.37 1.27
C LEU A 55 8.22 -9.69 0.55
N ALA A 56 9.43 -9.81 -0.02
CA ALA A 56 9.89 -11.02 -0.69
C ALA A 56 9.75 -12.30 0.18
N ASP A 57 9.96 -12.18 1.50
CA ASP A 57 9.89 -13.31 2.43
C ASP A 57 8.47 -13.71 2.84
N HIS A 58 7.46 -12.88 2.55
CA HIS A 58 6.08 -13.21 2.89
C HIS A 58 5.57 -14.38 2.05
N LYS A 59 4.91 -15.33 2.71
CA LYS A 59 4.26 -16.45 2.03
C LYS A 59 2.97 -15.99 1.38
N GLY A 60 2.72 -16.45 0.15
CA GLY A 60 1.51 -16.12 -0.62
C GLY A 60 0.20 -16.27 0.18
N PRO A 61 -0.02 -17.39 0.91
CA PRO A 61 -1.21 -17.55 1.75
C PRO A 61 -1.37 -16.48 2.83
N ASP A 62 -0.28 -16.03 3.45
CA ASP A 62 -0.32 -14.97 4.47
C ASP A 62 -0.67 -13.61 3.87
N VAL A 63 -0.15 -13.32 2.68
CA VAL A 63 -0.51 -12.11 1.93
C VAL A 63 -2.01 -12.11 1.63
N VAL A 64 -2.52 -13.19 1.05
CA VAL A 64 -3.95 -13.33 0.73
C VAL A 64 -4.82 -13.18 1.97
N ARG A 65 -4.42 -13.79 3.10
CA ARG A 65 -5.13 -13.67 4.37
C ARG A 65 -5.20 -12.23 4.86
N ARG A 66 -4.08 -11.48 4.83
CA ARG A 66 -4.04 -10.06 5.22
C ARG A 66 -4.93 -9.19 4.33
N VAL A 67 -4.91 -9.45 3.02
CA VAL A 67 -5.77 -8.74 2.06
C VAL A 67 -7.24 -9.00 2.34
N ARG A 68 -7.63 -10.27 2.55
CA ARG A 68 -9.01 -10.63 2.91
C ARG A 68 -9.47 -9.97 4.22
N GLN A 69 -8.65 -9.99 5.26
CA GLN A 69 -8.99 -9.35 6.53
C GLN A 69 -9.23 -7.83 6.38
N ALA A 70 -8.39 -7.15 5.61
CA ALA A 70 -8.59 -5.73 5.32
C ALA A 70 -9.85 -5.48 4.48
N TRP A 71 -10.07 -6.31 3.46
CA TRP A 71 -11.26 -6.25 2.62
C TRP A 71 -12.54 -6.38 3.44
N ASP A 72 -12.64 -7.42 4.27
CA ASP A 72 -13.81 -7.68 5.12
C ASP A 72 -14.06 -6.53 6.09
N THR A 73 -13.00 -5.97 6.66
CA THR A 73 -13.09 -4.80 7.56
C THR A 73 -13.60 -3.56 6.84
N LEU A 74 -13.16 -3.30 5.60
CA LEU A 74 -13.50 -2.09 4.86
C LEU A 74 -14.88 -2.18 4.20
N THR A 75 -15.29 -3.38 3.81
CA THR A 75 -16.61 -3.63 3.20
C THR A 75 -17.73 -3.78 4.23
N SER A 76 -17.44 -4.28 5.43
CA SER A 76 -18.43 -4.35 6.53
C SER A 76 -18.73 -3.01 7.21
N ARG A 77 -17.91 -1.99 6.96
CA ARG A 77 -18.14 -0.61 7.45
C ARG A 77 -19.10 0.20 6.58
N ARG A 78 -19.66 -0.42 5.53
CA ARG A 78 -20.55 0.21 4.56
C ARG A 78 -22.02 -0.03 4.89
#